data_AF-A0A2X4VA66-F1
#
_entry.id   AF-A0A2X4VA66-F1
#
_cell.length_a   1.000
_cell.length_b   1.000
_cell.length_c   1.000
_cell.angle_alpha   90.00
_cell.angle_beta   90.00
_cell.angle_gamma   90.00
#
_symmetry.space_group_name_H-M   'P 1'
#
loop_
_entity.id
_entity.type
_entity.pdbx_description
1 polymer ?
#
loop_
_entity_poly.entity_id
_entity_poly.type
_entity_poly.pdbx_seq_one_letter_code
_entity_poly.pdbx_strand_id
1 'polypeptide(L)'
;MSRLSPINQARWARFRSNRRGYWSLWVFLVLFILSLAANLIANDRPLLVRYEGRLYLPFMINYSETTFGGELNTATDYQDPFVKQQIDRHGWAVWPPIRFSYDTINFATEVPFPSAPSRHNLLGTDGNGSDVLARVLYGFRIRCCSG
;
A
#
# COMPACT_ATOMS: atom_id res chain seq x y z
N MET A 1 -27.08 -17.32 -17.69
CA MET A 1 -26.83 -16.03 -18.37
C MET A 1 -27.91 -15.05 -17.93
N SER A 2 -27.55 -14.07 -17.12
CA SER A 2 -28.47 -13.12 -16.49
C SER A 2 -29.23 -12.31 -17.55
N ARG A 3 -30.54 -12.55 -17.69
CA ARG A 3 -31.42 -11.75 -18.55
C ARG A 3 -31.58 -10.38 -17.91
N LEU A 4 -30.69 -9.45 -18.23
CA LEU A 4 -30.88 -8.04 -17.90
C LEU A 4 -32.23 -7.58 -18.50
N SER A 5 -33.02 -6.84 -17.72
CA SER A 5 -34.26 -6.21 -18.20
C SER A 5 -34.03 -5.46 -19.53
N PRO A 6 -34.98 -5.45 -20.48
CA PRO A 6 -34.84 -4.79 -21.79
C PRO A 6 -34.34 -3.33 -21.68
N ILE A 7 -34.76 -2.64 -20.62
CA ILE A 7 -34.33 -1.27 -20.32
C ILE A 7 -32.84 -1.20 -19.97
N ASN A 8 -32.34 -2.15 -19.18
CA ASN A 8 -30.92 -2.22 -18.82
C ASN A 8 -30.05 -2.63 -20.02
N GLN A 9 -30.57 -3.47 -20.93
CA GLN A 9 -29.88 -3.80 -22.18
C GLN A 9 -29.76 -2.58 -23.10
N ALA A 10 -30.84 -1.80 -23.26
CA ALA A 10 -30.81 -0.57 -24.05
C ALA A 10 -29.88 0.50 -23.45
N ARG A 11 -29.84 0.63 -22.11
CA ARG A 11 -28.89 1.50 -21.41
C ARG A 11 -27.45 1.04 -21.59
N TRP A 12 -27.17 -0.25 -21.51
CA TRP A 12 -25.85 -0.82 -21.75
C TRP A 12 -25.39 -0.61 -23.20
N ALA A 13 -26.28 -0.78 -24.18
CA ALA A 13 -25.99 -0.52 -25.59
C ALA A 13 -25.66 0.96 -25.85
N ARG A 14 -26.42 1.91 -25.27
CA ARG A 14 -26.12 3.36 -25.32
C ARG A 14 -24.83 3.74 -24.59
N PHE A 15 -24.51 3.05 -23.49
CA PHE A 15 -23.27 3.26 -22.77
C PHE A 15 -22.06 2.76 -23.59
N ARG A 16 -22.19 1.60 -24.24
CA ARG A 16 -21.15 1.00 -25.09
C ARG A 16 -20.93 1.74 -26.40
N SER A 17 -21.93 2.46 -26.91
CA SER A 17 -21.76 3.35 -28.09
C SER A 17 -20.92 4.59 -27.78
N ASN A 18 -20.85 5.01 -26.51
CA ASN A 18 -19.98 6.10 -26.07
C ASN A 18 -18.56 5.59 -25.81
N ARG A 19 -17.70 5.64 -26.85
CA ARG A 19 -16.30 5.17 -26.79
C ARG A 19 -15.50 5.76 -25.63
N ARG A 20 -15.74 7.03 -25.28
CA ARG A 20 -15.09 7.73 -24.15
C ARG A 20 -15.55 7.18 -22.80
N GLY A 21 -16.86 7.01 -22.61
CA GLY A 21 -17.43 6.48 -21.37
C GLY A 21 -17.02 5.03 -21.10
N TYR A 22 -16.94 4.22 -22.16
CA TYR A 22 -16.45 2.85 -22.05
C TYR A 22 -14.97 2.78 -21.66
N TRP A 23 -14.11 3.62 -22.24
CA TRP A 23 -12.70 3.71 -21.85
C TRP A 23 -12.52 4.23 -20.43
N SER A 24 -13.27 5.26 -20.02
CA SER A 24 -13.24 5.79 -18.66
C SER A 24 -13.66 4.74 -17.63
N LEU A 25 -14.66 3.89 -17.93
CA LEU A 25 -15.04 2.77 -17.07
C LEU A 25 -13.88 1.79 -16.89
N TRP A 26 -13.19 1.43 -17.97
CA TRP A 26 -12.04 0.51 -17.90
C TRP A 26 -10.87 1.11 -17.14
N VAL A 27 -10.52 2.37 -17.39
CA VAL A 27 -9.46 3.08 -16.65
C VAL A 27 -9.80 3.13 -15.16
N PHE A 28 -11.04 3.50 -14.82
CA PHE A 28 -11.51 3.52 -13.44
C PHE A 28 -11.45 2.13 -12.79
N LEU A 29 -11.90 1.10 -13.50
CA LEU A 29 -11.92 -0.27 -12.99
C LEU A 29 -10.51 -0.81 -12.77
N VAL A 30 -9.56 -0.51 -13.68
CA VAL A 30 -8.15 -0.84 -13.50
C VAL A 30 -7.57 -0.11 -12.28
N LEU A 31 -7.80 1.20 -12.15
CA LEU A 31 -7.34 1.99 -11.00
C LEU A 31 -7.96 1.48 -9.68
N PHE A 32 -9.22 1.09 -9.70
CA PHE A 32 -9.93 0.54 -8.54
C PHE A 32 -9.42 -0.85 -8.13
N ILE A 33 -9.14 -1.73 -9.10
CA ILE A 33 -8.52 -3.03 -8.80
C ILE A 33 -7.10 -2.82 -8.27
N LEU A 34 -6.32 -1.92 -8.87
CA LEU A 34 -4.98 -1.58 -8.40
C LEU A 34 -5.02 -0.97 -6.99
N SER A 35 -6.05 -0.18 -6.64
CA SER A 35 -6.19 0.38 -5.29
C SER A 35 -6.57 -0.68 -4.26
N LEU A 36 -7.40 -1.66 -4.61
CA LEU A 36 -7.69 -2.81 -3.74
C LEU A 36 -6.47 -3.73 -3.56
N ALA A 37 -5.70 -3.92 -4.63
CA ALA A 37 -4.46 -4.68 -4.62
C ALA A 37 -3.25 -3.88 -4.09
N ALA A 38 -3.44 -2.60 -3.70
CA ALA A 38 -2.36 -1.74 -3.26
C ALA A 38 -1.61 -2.34 -2.06
N ASN A 39 -2.33 -2.95 -1.11
CA ASN A 39 -1.74 -3.61 0.05
C ASN A 39 -0.89 -4.85 -0.28
N LEU A 40 -0.99 -5.41 -1.49
CA LEU A 40 -0.14 -6.51 -1.96
C LEU A 40 1.06 -6.00 -2.78
N ILE A 41 0.92 -4.84 -3.43
CA ILE A 41 1.94 -4.28 -4.32
C ILE A 41 2.87 -3.31 -3.56
N ALA A 42 2.30 -2.56 -2.62
CA ALA A 42 2.94 -1.53 -1.81
C ALA A 42 2.66 -1.82 -0.33
N ASN A 43 3.60 -2.50 0.32
CA ASN A 43 3.51 -2.86 1.72
C ASN A 43 4.89 -2.77 2.36
N ASP A 44 4.92 -2.25 3.56
CA ASP A 44 6.06 -2.13 4.47
C ASP A 44 6.46 -3.50 5.06
N ARG A 45 5.61 -4.51 4.89
CA ARG A 45 5.81 -5.88 5.36
C ARG A 45 5.98 -6.88 4.22
N PRO A 46 6.73 -7.98 4.45
CA PRO A 46 6.84 -9.06 3.48
C PRO A 46 5.50 -9.78 3.28
N LEU A 47 5.27 -10.26 2.06
CA LEU A 47 4.09 -11.04 1.69
C LEU A 47 4.13 -12.44 2.31
N LEU A 48 5.33 -13.02 2.38
CA LEU A 48 5.53 -14.37 2.90
C LEU A 48 6.86 -14.41 3.61
N VAL A 49 6.90 -14.99 4.80
CA VAL A 49 8.14 -15.24 5.54
C VAL A 49 8.18 -16.71 5.91
N ARG A 50 9.27 -17.37 5.59
CA ARG A 50 9.59 -18.67 6.17
C ARG A 50 10.59 -18.43 7.30
N TYR A 51 10.28 -18.89 8.50
CA TYR A 51 11.15 -18.77 9.67
C TYR A 51 11.08 -20.07 10.49
N GLU A 52 12.23 -20.66 10.81
CA GLU A 52 12.35 -21.94 11.55
C GLU A 52 11.45 -23.07 11.02
N GLY A 53 11.31 -23.14 9.69
CA GLY A 53 10.49 -24.17 9.02
C GLY A 53 8.98 -23.90 9.01
N ARG A 54 8.50 -22.84 9.66
CA ARG A 54 7.09 -22.38 9.59
C ARG A 54 6.92 -21.27 8.56
N LEU A 55 5.74 -21.20 7.96
CA LEU A 55 5.36 -20.16 7.00
C LEU A 55 4.43 -19.15 7.68
N TYR A 56 4.73 -17.88 7.48
CA TYR A 56 4.02 -16.73 8.02
C TYR A 56 3.57 -15.83 6.87
N LEU A 57 2.40 -15.19 7.02
CA LEU A 57 1.79 -14.29 6.04
C LEU A 57 1.61 -12.86 6.63
N PRO A 58 2.70 -12.07 6.77
CA PRO A 58 2.68 -10.80 7.51
C PRO A 58 1.81 -9.69 6.90
N PHE A 59 1.50 -9.80 5.61
CA PHE A 59 0.59 -8.85 4.94
C PHE A 59 -0.87 -8.98 5.39
N MET A 60 -1.28 -10.14 5.94
CA MET A 60 -2.63 -10.37 6.47
C MET A 60 -2.68 -10.39 7.98
N ILE A 61 -1.60 -10.83 8.63
CA ILE A 61 -1.56 -11.12 10.06
C ILE A 61 -0.43 -10.32 10.73
N ASN A 62 -0.77 -9.60 11.79
CA ASN A 62 0.20 -8.95 12.67
C ASN A 62 0.86 -10.01 13.55
N TYR A 63 2.12 -10.33 13.27
CA TYR A 63 2.95 -11.14 14.17
C TYR A 63 3.71 -10.25 15.14
N SER A 64 4.05 -10.81 16.30
CA SER A 64 4.88 -10.12 17.30
C SER A 64 6.35 -10.37 17.04
N GLU A 65 7.20 -9.40 17.39
CA GLU A 65 8.66 -9.49 17.28
C GLU A 65 9.26 -10.74 17.95
N THR A 66 8.65 -11.21 19.05
CA THR A 66 8.99 -12.48 19.71
C THR A 66 8.92 -13.71 18.80
N THR A 67 8.12 -13.66 17.73
CA THR A 67 8.01 -14.76 16.76
C THR A 67 9.28 -14.91 15.92
N PHE A 68 10.05 -13.84 15.73
CA PHE A 68 11.26 -13.78 14.93
C PHE A 68 12.52 -13.60 15.79
N GLY A 69 12.44 -13.91 17.08
CA GLY A 69 13.57 -13.84 18.01
C GLY A 69 13.77 -12.49 18.70
N GLY A 70 12.81 -11.56 18.61
CA GLY A 70 12.81 -10.32 19.39
C GLY A 70 12.35 -10.53 20.83
N GLU A 71 12.58 -9.52 21.68
CA GLU A 71 12.21 -9.58 23.11
C GLU A 71 10.88 -8.86 23.39
N LEU A 72 10.39 -8.07 22.43
CA LEU A 72 9.22 -7.21 22.61
C LEU A 72 7.93 -7.87 22.10
N ASN A 73 6.86 -7.79 22.91
CA ASN A 73 5.51 -8.21 22.52
C ASN A 73 4.78 -7.18 21.63
N THR A 74 5.54 -6.40 20.86
CA THR A 74 5.03 -5.41 19.91
C THR A 74 4.89 -6.03 18.52
N ALA A 75 4.16 -5.35 17.63
CA ALA A 75 4.10 -5.73 16.22
C ALA A 75 5.51 -5.72 15.62
N THR A 76 5.86 -6.78 14.88
CA THR A 76 7.19 -6.91 14.28
C THR A 76 7.45 -5.79 13.27
N ASP A 77 8.54 -5.05 13.48
CA ASP A 77 9.11 -4.21 12.44
C ASP A 77 10.04 -5.05 11.53
N TYR A 78 9.54 -5.42 10.35
CA TYR A 78 10.31 -6.18 9.37
C TYR A 78 11.41 -5.34 8.69
N GLN A 79 11.42 -4.02 8.88
CA GLN A 79 12.48 -3.15 8.38
C GLN A 79 13.70 -3.10 9.30
N ASP A 80 13.54 -3.50 10.57
CA ASP A 80 14.62 -3.56 11.55
C ASP A 80 15.76 -4.48 11.05
N PRO A 81 17.02 -3.98 11.00
CA PRO A 81 18.20 -4.80 10.71
C PRO A 81 18.27 -6.10 11.53
N PHE A 82 17.86 -6.09 12.79
CA PHE A 82 17.87 -7.27 13.65
C PHE A 82 16.92 -8.36 13.13
N VAL A 83 15.66 -8.01 12.89
CA VAL A 83 14.64 -8.93 12.37
C VAL A 83 15.02 -9.44 10.99
N LYS A 84 15.53 -8.58 10.09
CA LYS A 84 16.04 -8.98 8.77
C LYS A 84 17.14 -10.03 8.89
N GLN A 85 18.12 -9.79 9.75
CA GLN A 85 19.23 -10.72 9.94
C GLN A 85 18.77 -12.06 10.53
N GLN A 86 17.81 -12.06 11.47
CA GLN A 86 17.23 -13.28 12.02
C GLN A 86 16.49 -14.09 10.95
N ILE A 87 15.65 -13.42 10.15
CA ILE A 87 14.91 -14.06 9.07
C ILE A 87 15.87 -14.65 8.03
N ASP A 88 16.92 -13.93 7.64
CA ASP A 88 17.89 -14.40 6.66
C ASP A 88 18.74 -15.58 7.19
N ARG A 89 18.99 -15.66 8.50
CA ARG A 89 19.72 -16.77 9.13
C ARG A 89 18.87 -18.04 9.25
N HIS A 90 17.58 -17.91 9.53
CA HIS A 90 16.70 -19.03 9.86
C HIS A 90 15.62 -19.28 8.81
N GLY A 91 15.73 -18.64 7.64
CA GLY A 91 14.60 -18.55 6.73
C GLY A 91 14.83 -17.68 5.49
N TRP A 92 13.72 -17.16 4.97
CA TRP A 92 13.69 -16.21 3.86
C TRP A 92 12.39 -15.42 3.87
N ALA A 93 12.39 -14.25 3.24
CA ALA A 93 11.20 -13.42 3.07
C ALA A 93 10.97 -13.05 1.61
N VAL A 94 9.73 -13.16 1.15
CA VAL A 94 9.25 -12.63 -0.14
C VAL A 94 8.62 -11.28 0.10
N TRP A 95 9.20 -10.28 -0.54
CA TRP A 95 8.80 -8.89 -0.38
C TRP A 95 7.95 -8.43 -1.57
N PRO A 96 7.03 -7.48 -1.34
CA PRO A 96 6.34 -6.81 -2.43
C PRO A 96 7.31 -5.97 -3.27
N PRO A 97 6.97 -5.67 -4.53
CA PRO A 97 7.81 -4.84 -5.40
C PRO A 97 8.06 -3.44 -4.83
N ILE A 98 7.09 -2.88 -4.12
CA ILE A 98 7.17 -1.58 -3.47
C ILE A 98 7.16 -1.81 -1.96
N ARG A 99 8.30 -1.53 -1.31
CA ARG A 99 8.52 -1.75 0.14
C ARG A 99 8.13 -0.54 1.00
N PHE A 100 7.28 0.34 0.47
CA PHE A 100 6.84 1.56 1.13
C PHE A 100 5.32 1.56 1.17
N SER A 101 4.75 1.78 2.35
CA SER A 101 3.32 2.07 2.51
C SER A 101 3.12 3.57 2.64
N TYR A 102 1.93 4.04 2.26
CA TYR A 102 1.55 5.46 2.30
C TYR A 102 1.55 6.05 3.72
N ASP A 103 1.54 5.20 4.74
CA ASP A 103 1.41 5.57 6.16
C ASP A 103 2.74 5.47 6.95
N THR A 104 3.83 5.05 6.31
CA THR A 104 5.12 4.90 7.00
C THR A 104 5.87 6.24 7.01
N ILE A 105 5.85 6.92 8.16
CA ILE A 105 6.72 8.07 8.42
C ILE A 105 8.17 7.59 8.36
N ASN A 106 8.93 8.13 7.42
CA ASN A 106 10.29 7.71 7.10
C ASN A 106 11.28 8.30 8.12
N PHE A 107 11.29 7.78 9.35
CA PHE A 107 12.19 8.21 10.44
C PHE A 107 13.68 7.93 10.16
N ALA A 108 14.00 7.19 9.09
CA ALA A 108 15.36 6.83 8.68
C ALA A 108 15.89 7.69 7.51
N THR A 109 15.51 8.96 7.43
CA THR A 109 16.06 9.87 6.41
C THR A 109 17.19 10.71 7.02
N GLU A 110 18.41 10.53 6.51
CA GLU A 110 19.66 11.24 6.89
C GLU A 110 19.68 12.74 6.51
N VAL A 111 18.53 13.34 6.21
CA VAL A 111 18.42 14.73 5.76
C VAL A 111 17.59 15.52 6.77
N PRO A 112 18.11 16.64 7.32
CA PRO A 112 17.36 17.46 8.25
C PRO A 112 16.12 18.03 7.58
N PHE A 113 14.99 17.94 8.29
CA PHE A 113 13.76 18.61 7.92
C PHE A 113 13.89 20.12 8.19
N PRO A 114 13.29 20.99 7.35
CA PRO A 114 12.55 20.73 6.12
C PRO A 114 13.46 20.50 4.91
N SER A 115 13.13 19.50 4.10
CA SER A 115 13.87 19.15 2.88
C SER A 115 13.23 19.74 1.62
N ALA A 116 14.07 20.20 0.70
CA ALA A 116 13.67 20.73 -0.61
C ALA A 116 13.02 19.63 -1.48
N PRO A 117 12.27 20.00 -2.54
CA PRO A 117 11.61 19.05 -3.44
C PRO A 117 12.61 18.03 -3.97
N SER A 118 12.30 16.74 -3.80
CA SER A 118 13.16 15.64 -4.22
C SER A 118 12.34 14.60 -4.98
N ARG A 119 13.01 13.66 -5.65
CA ARG A 119 12.33 12.56 -6.33
C ARG A 119 11.49 11.68 -5.39
N HIS A 120 11.75 11.74 -4.09
CA HIS A 120 11.01 11.01 -3.05
C HIS A 120 9.88 11.86 -2.45
N ASN A 121 10.10 13.16 -2.27
CA ASN A 121 9.09 14.11 -1.78
C ASN A 121 8.87 15.18 -2.85
N LEU A 122 7.92 14.94 -3.75
CA LEU A 122 7.67 15.76 -4.95
C LEU A 122 7.44 17.24 -4.64
N LEU A 123 6.86 17.55 -3.48
CA LEU A 123 6.63 18.91 -3.00
C LEU A 123 7.46 19.26 -1.74
N GLY A 124 8.41 18.40 -1.38
CA GLY A 124 9.20 18.54 -0.15
C GLY A 124 8.43 18.12 1.11
N THR A 125 9.09 18.32 2.25
CA THR A 125 8.55 17.97 3.57
C THR A 125 8.22 19.20 4.39
N ASP A 126 7.16 19.15 5.20
CA ASP A 126 6.82 20.22 6.14
C ASP A 126 7.80 20.30 7.33
N GLY A 127 7.56 21.25 8.25
CA GLY A 127 8.42 21.48 9.42
C GLY A 127 8.53 20.30 10.40
N ASN A 128 7.66 19.29 10.25
CA ASN A 128 7.68 18.05 11.01
C ASN A 128 8.20 16.85 10.18
N GLY A 129 8.64 17.10 8.94
CA GLY A 129 9.17 16.08 8.04
C GLY A 129 8.14 15.27 7.27
N SER A 130 6.86 15.65 7.32
CA SER A 130 5.80 14.96 6.58
C SER A 130 5.74 15.46 5.13
N ASP A 131 5.51 14.56 4.17
CA ASP A 131 5.37 14.93 2.77
C ASP A 131 4.13 15.80 2.54
N VAL A 132 4.34 16.96 1.90
CA VAL A 132 3.30 17.96 1.69
C VAL A 132 2.24 17.46 0.70
N LEU A 133 2.63 16.69 -0.30
CA LEU A 133 1.73 16.17 -1.34
C LEU A 133 0.79 15.10 -0.76
N ALA A 134 1.30 14.21 0.09
CA ALA A 134 0.53 13.22 0.83
C ALA A 134 -0.53 13.88 1.73
N ARG A 135 -0.17 14.97 2.42
CA ARG A 135 -1.13 15.71 3.26
C ARG A 135 -2.29 16.30 2.47
N VAL A 136 -2.03 16.86 1.29
CA VAL A 136 -3.06 17.40 0.40
C VAL A 136 -4.01 16.31 -0.09
N LEU A 137 -3.47 15.15 -0.50
CA LEU A 137 -4.27 14.01 -0.95
C LEU A 137 -5.13 13.43 0.17
N TYR A 138 -4.60 13.33 1.38
CA TYR A 138 -5.36 12.82 2.52
C TYR A 138 -6.47 13.77 2.96
N GLY A 139 -6.20 15.08 2.97
CA GLY A 139 -7.20 16.11 3.23
C GLY A 139 -8.34 16.09 2.22
N PHE A 140 -8.04 15.85 0.94
CA PHE A 140 -9.05 15.69 -0.10
C PHE A 140 -9.93 14.44 0.13
N ARG A 141 -9.32 13.32 0.54
CA ARG A 141 -10.03 12.06 0.83
C ARG A 141 -11.04 12.21 1.97
N ILE A 142 -10.64 12.86 3.07
CA ILE A 142 -11.55 13.10 4.20
C ILE A 142 -12.73 13.97 3.75
N ARG A 143 -12.49 15.02 2.95
CA ARG A 143 -13.56 15.94 2.52
C ARG A 143 -14.59 15.28 1.59
N CYS A 144 -14.19 14.32 0.77
CA CYS A 144 -15.08 13.63 -0.18
C CYS A 144 -15.88 12.47 0.43
N CYS A 145 -15.41 11.85 1.51
CA CYS A 145 -16.08 10.70 2.12
C CYS A 145 -16.92 11.06 3.36
N SER A 146 -16.89 12.31 3.83
CA SER A 146 -17.65 12.78 4.99
C SER A 146 -18.89 13.61 4.64
N GLY A 147 -19.36 13.55 3.39
CA GLY A 147 -20.56 14.25 2.90
C GLY A 147 -21.61 13.28 2.40
#